data_AF-A0A7C3TJ66-F1
#
_entry.id   AF-A0A7C3TJ66-F1
#
_cell.length_a   1.000
_cell.length_b   1.000
_cell.length_c   1.000
_cell.angle_alpha   90.00
_cell.angle_beta   90.00
_cell.angle_gamma   90.00
#
_symmetry.space_group_name_H-M   'P 1'
#
loop_
_entity.id
_entity.type
_entity.pdbx_description
1 polymer ?
#
loop_
_entity_poly.entity_id
_entity_poly.type
_entity_poly.pdbx_seq_one_letter_code
_entity_poly.pdbx_strand_id
1 'polypeptide(L)'
;MKIFNTLKKIKEDFKPIKRGEIKMYVCGPTVYDVGHLGHGRAAVVFDVIRKYFEYKGYKVIFVTNYTDIDDKMINRAEELGISVTELAEKIIPEYKKDFAELCVAEPTKQTRATFYIKQMISLIRRLDKKGVTYRLDDGIYFDISKFKEYGKLSGQNLKDLLIGARVEINENKKNPQDFVLWKFNKPKEPGWDSPWGNGRPGWHIECSAMIFSELGESIDIHGGGQDLIFPHHECEIAQSESASGRQFVRYWMHNGFVNINKEKMSKSLKNFVTLKDVFNKYPGRVLRFMYLQKHYRAPLDFSWDLIESAKNGLARIHEFIVRLEKYQPAAHDKNDADINIDIFLEKFEKAMDDDFETPMALAALFDFINNVNKAMEKGFSVDMKNKVMFVLKRIDDILCFIFPNEKISDEIIALANERLIERQNKNFDKADAIRKKIVEKGYEIEDTKDGYILKRL
;
A
#
# COMPACT_ATOMS: atom_id res chain seq x y z
N MET A 1 -5.92 10.78 18.06
CA MET A 1 -5.69 10.62 16.61
C MET A 1 -6.84 11.20 15.81
N LYS A 2 -6.52 11.93 14.76
CA LYS A 2 -7.45 12.45 13.75
C LYS A 2 -7.17 11.79 12.40
N ILE A 3 -8.23 11.58 11.62
CA ILE A 3 -8.16 11.02 10.27
C ILE A 3 -8.97 11.91 9.34
N PHE A 4 -8.44 12.18 8.16
CA PHE A 4 -9.21 12.84 7.11
C PHE A 4 -10.23 11.89 6.51
N ASN A 5 -11.49 12.22 6.66
CA ASN A 5 -12.60 11.48 6.08
C ASN A 5 -12.99 12.10 4.75
N THR A 6 -12.78 11.40 3.63
CA THR A 6 -13.16 11.87 2.29
C THR A 6 -14.63 12.26 2.22
N LEU A 7 -15.52 11.52 2.90
CA LEU A 7 -16.95 11.81 2.91
C LEU A 7 -17.29 13.17 3.51
N LYS A 8 -16.60 13.57 4.59
CA LYS A 8 -16.84 14.86 5.27
C LYS A 8 -15.88 15.97 4.86
N LYS A 9 -14.83 15.64 4.12
CA LYS A 9 -13.75 16.54 3.67
C LYS A 9 -13.05 17.28 4.82
N ILE A 10 -12.99 16.66 6.01
CA ILE A 10 -12.33 17.21 7.21
C ILE A 10 -11.54 16.13 7.93
N LYS A 11 -10.53 16.55 8.71
CA LYS A 11 -9.90 15.70 9.74
C LYS A 11 -10.84 15.61 10.94
N GLU A 12 -11.26 14.41 11.31
CA GLU A 12 -12.12 14.15 12.45
C GLU A 12 -11.47 13.19 13.45
N ASP A 13 -11.86 13.26 14.72
CA ASP A 13 -11.34 12.35 15.74
C ASP A 13 -11.75 10.91 15.43
N PHE A 14 -10.77 10.02 15.35
CA PHE A 14 -11.04 8.61 15.08
C PHE A 14 -11.73 7.96 16.27
N LYS A 15 -12.90 7.37 16.00
CA LYS A 15 -13.71 6.59 16.93
C LYS A 15 -14.20 5.33 16.23
N PRO A 16 -13.77 4.12 16.64
CA PRO A 16 -14.27 2.89 16.03
C PRO A 16 -15.74 2.63 16.41
N ILE A 17 -16.41 1.80 15.62
CA ILE A 17 -17.76 1.28 15.87
C ILE A 17 -17.75 0.42 17.13
N LYS A 18 -16.72 -0.43 17.29
CA LYS A 18 -16.50 -1.26 18.49
C LYS A 18 -15.20 -0.83 19.17
N ARG A 19 -15.27 -0.53 20.47
CA ARG A 19 -14.09 -0.10 21.24
C ARG A 19 -12.96 -1.15 21.13
N GLY A 20 -11.77 -0.70 20.73
CA GLY A 20 -10.56 -1.52 20.64
C GLY A 20 -10.45 -2.42 19.40
N GLU A 21 -11.43 -2.40 18.49
CA GLU A 21 -11.44 -3.20 17.26
C GLU A 21 -11.71 -2.31 16.05
N ILE A 22 -11.03 -2.57 14.93
CA ILE A 22 -11.19 -1.82 13.68
C ILE A 22 -11.44 -2.81 12.55
N LYS A 23 -12.57 -2.64 11.85
CA LYS A 23 -12.87 -3.32 10.59
C LYS A 23 -12.42 -2.44 9.44
N MET A 24 -11.37 -2.87 8.75
CA MET A 24 -10.74 -2.12 7.67
C MET A 24 -10.83 -2.91 6.38
N TYR A 25 -11.33 -2.28 5.32
CA TYR A 25 -11.28 -2.82 3.96
C TYR A 25 -10.50 -1.88 3.04
N VAL A 26 -9.67 -2.42 2.16
CA VAL A 26 -9.02 -1.65 1.10
C VAL A 26 -9.20 -2.37 -0.22
N CYS A 27 -9.73 -1.67 -1.23
CA CYS A 27 -9.86 -2.22 -2.58
C CYS A 27 -8.48 -2.59 -3.14
N GLY A 28 -8.33 -3.86 -3.52
CA GLY A 28 -7.10 -4.36 -4.14
C GLY A 28 -7.14 -4.35 -5.66
N PRO A 29 -6.11 -4.87 -6.33
CA PRO A 29 -5.92 -4.71 -7.76
C PRO A 29 -6.78 -5.68 -8.58
N THR A 30 -7.11 -5.27 -9.81
CA THR A 30 -7.53 -6.18 -10.88
C THR A 30 -6.31 -6.93 -11.41
N VAL A 31 -6.31 -8.26 -11.32
CA VAL A 31 -5.12 -9.09 -11.59
C VAL A 31 -4.96 -9.47 -13.07
N TYR A 32 -5.19 -8.49 -13.96
CA TYR A 32 -5.00 -8.66 -15.40
C TYR A 32 -3.53 -8.50 -15.83
N ASP A 33 -2.72 -7.80 -15.04
CA ASP A 33 -1.29 -7.60 -15.30
C ASP A 33 -0.51 -7.33 -14.01
N VAL A 34 0.82 -7.32 -14.09
CA VAL A 34 1.74 -7.08 -12.96
C VAL A 34 1.53 -5.73 -12.28
N GLY A 35 1.97 -5.65 -11.02
CA GLY A 35 1.86 -4.45 -10.21
C GLY A 35 2.70 -3.27 -10.72
N HIS A 36 2.20 -2.05 -10.54
CA HIS A 36 2.89 -0.81 -10.85
C HIS A 36 3.03 0.08 -9.62
N LEU A 37 3.75 1.20 -9.75
CA LEU A 37 4.04 2.10 -8.62
C LEU A 37 2.77 2.53 -7.86
N GLY A 38 1.69 2.87 -8.57
CA GLY A 38 0.39 3.16 -7.95
C GLY A 38 -0.12 2.06 -7.01
N HIS A 39 -0.05 0.78 -7.41
CA HIS A 39 -0.43 -0.36 -6.57
C HIS A 39 0.48 -0.48 -5.34
N GLY A 40 1.80 -0.35 -5.54
CA GLY A 40 2.76 -0.39 -4.44
C GLY A 40 2.54 0.74 -3.43
N ARG A 41 2.21 1.94 -3.91
CA ARG A 41 1.90 3.08 -3.04
C ARG A 41 0.68 2.82 -2.17
N ALA A 42 -0.43 2.37 -2.77
CA ALA A 42 -1.64 2.05 -2.01
C ALA A 42 -1.36 0.96 -0.95
N ALA A 43 -0.66 -0.12 -1.34
CA ALA A 43 -0.31 -1.21 -0.43
C ALA A 43 0.53 -0.73 0.76
N VAL A 44 1.60 0.04 0.52
CA VAL A 44 2.48 0.57 1.58
C VAL A 44 1.75 1.55 2.50
N VAL A 45 0.94 2.45 1.94
CA VAL A 45 0.18 3.42 2.73
C VAL A 45 -0.75 2.73 3.73
N PHE A 46 -1.55 1.78 3.26
CA PHE A 46 -2.53 1.12 4.11
C PHE A 46 -1.89 0.09 5.07
N ASP A 47 -0.73 -0.46 4.72
CA ASP A 47 0.11 -1.25 5.62
C ASP A 47 0.62 -0.41 6.80
N VAL A 48 1.18 0.78 6.54
CA VAL A 48 1.64 1.70 7.61
C VAL A 48 0.48 2.17 8.49
N ILE A 49 -0.66 2.52 7.88
CA ILE A 49 -1.87 2.90 8.61
C ILE A 49 -2.31 1.77 9.56
N ARG A 50 -2.43 0.54 9.04
CA ARG A 50 -2.77 -0.65 9.84
C ARG A 50 -1.79 -0.85 10.99
N LYS A 51 -0.49 -0.86 10.70
CA LYS A 51 0.56 -1.09 11.71
C LYS A 51 0.56 -0.01 12.78
N TYR A 52 0.27 1.24 12.42
CA TYR A 52 0.13 2.32 13.39
C TYR A 52 -1.09 2.13 14.31
N PHE A 53 -2.23 1.68 13.77
CA PHE A 53 -3.38 1.32 14.60
C PHE A 53 -3.05 0.17 15.57
N GLU A 54 -2.37 -0.86 15.10
CA GLU A 54 -1.92 -1.98 15.94
C GLU A 54 -0.94 -1.49 17.02
N TYR A 55 -0.02 -0.58 16.68
CA TYR A 55 0.87 0.11 17.63
C TYR A 55 0.10 0.87 18.72
N LYS A 56 -1.03 1.52 18.37
CA LYS A 56 -1.92 2.20 19.33
C LYS A 56 -2.81 1.23 20.12
N GLY A 57 -2.65 -0.09 19.95
CA GLY A 57 -3.33 -1.12 20.72
C GLY A 57 -4.69 -1.56 20.16
N TYR A 58 -5.01 -1.23 18.91
CA TYR A 58 -6.23 -1.72 18.26
C TYR A 58 -6.04 -3.12 17.69
N LYS A 59 -7.07 -3.96 17.80
CA LYS A 59 -7.19 -5.17 16.98
C LYS A 59 -7.73 -4.78 15.61
N VAL A 60 -6.90 -4.84 14.57
CA VAL A 60 -7.32 -4.54 13.20
C VAL A 60 -7.70 -5.83 12.46
N ILE A 61 -8.94 -5.90 11.99
CA ILE A 61 -9.41 -6.91 11.03
C ILE A 61 -9.29 -6.28 9.66
N PHE A 62 -8.21 -6.57 8.95
CA PHE A 62 -7.91 -5.96 7.65
C PHE A 62 -8.22 -6.94 6.51
N VAL A 63 -9.12 -6.53 5.61
CA VAL A 63 -9.51 -7.31 4.43
C VAL A 63 -9.18 -6.53 3.16
N THR A 64 -8.67 -7.22 2.15
CA THR A 64 -8.50 -6.68 0.79
C THR A 64 -8.78 -7.78 -0.22
N ASN A 65 -9.11 -7.41 -1.45
CA ASN A 65 -9.53 -8.33 -2.50
C ASN A 65 -8.54 -8.38 -3.67
N TYR A 66 -8.59 -9.46 -4.42
CA TYR A 66 -8.19 -9.46 -5.83
C TYR A 66 -9.45 -9.49 -6.68
N THR A 67 -9.56 -8.56 -7.62
CA THR A 67 -10.56 -8.66 -8.69
C THR A 67 -10.00 -9.58 -9.76
N ASP A 68 -10.42 -10.85 -9.70
CA ASP A 68 -9.99 -11.95 -10.57
C ASP A 68 -11.03 -12.31 -11.65
N ILE A 69 -11.98 -11.39 -11.88
CA ILE A 69 -12.90 -11.39 -13.02
C ILE A 69 -13.29 -9.94 -13.33
N ASP A 70 -13.02 -9.47 -14.55
CA ASP A 70 -13.40 -8.15 -15.06
C ASP A 70 -13.21 -8.13 -16.59
N ASP A 71 -13.76 -7.11 -17.28
CA ASP A 71 -13.56 -6.89 -18.70
C ASP A 71 -12.07 -6.82 -19.07
N LYS A 72 -11.24 -6.16 -18.24
CA LYS A 72 -9.78 -6.10 -18.48
C LYS A 72 -9.11 -7.47 -18.42
N MET A 73 -9.59 -8.34 -17.54
CA MET A 73 -9.06 -9.70 -17.42
C MET A 73 -9.49 -10.56 -18.59
N ILE A 74 -10.75 -10.45 -19.03
CA ILE A 74 -11.27 -11.18 -20.19
C ILE A 74 -10.47 -10.81 -21.45
N ASN A 75 -10.34 -9.51 -21.73
CA ASN A 75 -9.59 -9.03 -22.90
C ASN A 75 -8.14 -9.51 -22.86
N ARG A 76 -7.49 -9.44 -21.69
CA ARG A 76 -6.10 -9.86 -21.55
C ARG A 76 -5.91 -11.38 -21.65
N ALA A 77 -6.87 -12.15 -21.15
CA ALA A 77 -6.84 -13.61 -21.27
C ALA A 77 -7.00 -14.03 -22.74
N GLU A 78 -7.89 -13.37 -23.49
CA GLU A 78 -8.07 -13.56 -24.93
C GLU A 78 -6.80 -13.21 -25.72
N GLU A 79 -6.16 -12.06 -25.45
CA GLU A 79 -4.88 -11.67 -26.07
C GLU A 79 -3.77 -12.71 -25.86
N LEU A 80 -3.77 -13.40 -24.71
CA LEU A 80 -2.77 -14.38 -24.32
C LEU A 80 -3.14 -15.82 -24.72
N GLY A 81 -4.36 -16.04 -25.22
CA GLY A 81 -4.86 -17.38 -25.54
C GLY A 81 -5.00 -18.31 -24.33
N ILE A 82 -5.27 -17.76 -23.14
CA ILE A 82 -5.47 -18.52 -21.89
C ILE A 82 -6.83 -18.19 -21.25
N SER A 83 -7.26 -18.95 -20.25
CA SER A 83 -8.47 -18.61 -19.48
C SER A 83 -8.22 -17.49 -18.46
N VAL A 84 -9.30 -16.81 -18.06
CA VAL A 84 -9.27 -15.78 -16.99
C VAL A 84 -8.74 -16.37 -15.67
N THR A 85 -9.13 -17.61 -15.35
CA THR A 85 -8.64 -18.32 -14.17
C THR A 85 -7.13 -18.55 -14.23
N GLU A 86 -6.61 -19.04 -15.36
CA GLU A 86 -5.17 -19.23 -15.55
C GLU A 86 -4.40 -17.91 -15.46
N LEU A 87 -4.96 -16.82 -16.01
CA LEU A 87 -4.37 -15.48 -15.87
C LEU A 87 -4.30 -15.05 -14.40
N ALA A 88 -5.38 -15.24 -13.63
CA ALA A 88 -5.40 -14.92 -12.20
C ALA A 88 -4.38 -15.74 -11.40
N GLU A 89 -4.32 -17.06 -11.62
CA GLU A 89 -3.34 -17.95 -10.96
C GLU A 89 -1.90 -17.58 -11.30
N LYS A 90 -1.65 -17.02 -12.49
CA LYS A 90 -0.33 -16.53 -12.89
C LYS A 90 0.04 -15.19 -12.24
N ILE A 91 -0.92 -14.26 -12.11
CA ILE A 91 -0.64 -12.87 -11.71
C ILE A 91 -0.73 -12.65 -10.20
N ILE A 92 -1.63 -13.34 -9.49
CA ILE A 92 -1.78 -13.19 -8.03
C ILE A 92 -0.46 -13.46 -7.27
N PRO A 93 0.31 -14.54 -7.56
CA PRO A 93 1.59 -14.78 -6.91
C PRO A 93 2.61 -13.66 -7.13
N GLU A 94 2.59 -13.00 -8.30
CA GLU A 94 3.48 -11.86 -8.59
C GLU A 94 3.14 -10.66 -7.71
N TYR A 95 1.86 -10.34 -7.52
CA TYR A 95 1.46 -9.29 -6.56
C TYR A 95 1.89 -9.61 -5.13
N LYS A 96 1.73 -10.87 -4.69
CA LYS A 96 2.17 -11.28 -3.36
C LYS A 96 3.67 -11.10 -3.17
N LYS A 97 4.46 -11.53 -4.16
CA LYS A 97 5.92 -11.34 -4.16
C LYS A 97 6.30 -9.87 -4.15
N ASP A 98 5.69 -9.06 -5.01
CA ASP A 98 5.98 -7.64 -5.12
C ASP A 98 5.62 -6.87 -3.82
N PHE A 99 4.51 -7.23 -3.17
CA PHE A 99 4.12 -6.62 -1.89
C PHE A 99 5.01 -7.08 -0.73
N ALA A 100 5.45 -8.34 -0.71
CA ALA A 100 6.42 -8.83 0.26
C ALA A 100 7.78 -8.12 0.12
N GLU A 101 8.24 -7.85 -1.10
CA GLU A 101 9.45 -7.06 -1.38
C GLU A 101 9.34 -5.63 -0.82
N LEU A 102 8.14 -5.05 -0.85
CA LEU A 102 7.80 -3.76 -0.19
C LEU A 102 7.57 -3.86 1.32
N CYS A 103 7.82 -5.02 1.94
CA CYS A 103 7.60 -5.29 3.36
C CYS A 103 6.15 -5.04 3.81
N VAL A 104 5.19 -5.22 2.90
CA VAL A 104 3.76 -5.15 3.22
C VAL A 104 3.35 -6.45 3.91
N ALA A 105 2.72 -6.33 5.08
CA ALA A 105 2.22 -7.49 5.81
C ALA A 105 0.96 -8.05 5.12
N GLU A 106 0.76 -9.37 5.22
CA GLU A 106 -0.48 -9.97 4.72
C GLU A 106 -1.71 -9.42 5.47
N PRO A 107 -2.82 -9.18 4.76
CA PRO A 107 -4.08 -8.80 5.38
C PRO A 107 -4.59 -9.94 6.28
N THR A 108 -5.50 -9.65 7.22
CA THR A 108 -6.22 -10.69 7.97
C THR A 108 -6.95 -11.65 7.02
N LYS A 109 -7.46 -11.12 5.90
CA LYS A 109 -8.04 -11.93 4.82
C LYS A 109 -7.77 -11.29 3.46
N GLN A 110 -7.29 -12.11 2.52
CA GLN A 110 -7.24 -11.76 1.11
C GLN A 110 -8.39 -12.50 0.38
N THR A 111 -9.34 -11.77 -0.20
CA THR A 111 -10.50 -12.35 -0.91
C THR A 111 -10.28 -12.36 -2.42
N ARG A 112 -11.10 -13.14 -3.15
CA ARG A 112 -11.14 -13.20 -4.61
C ARG A 112 -12.58 -13.08 -5.08
N ALA A 113 -12.86 -12.19 -6.03
CA ALA A 113 -14.21 -11.93 -6.50
C ALA A 113 -14.94 -13.22 -6.95
N THR A 114 -14.26 -14.11 -7.68
CA THR A 114 -14.84 -15.37 -8.16
C THR A 114 -15.30 -16.33 -7.04
N PHE A 115 -14.83 -16.17 -5.81
CA PHE A 115 -15.24 -16.98 -4.66
C PHE A 115 -16.48 -16.43 -3.92
N TYR A 116 -16.94 -15.22 -4.28
CA TYR A 116 -18.04 -14.53 -3.62
C TYR A 116 -19.26 -14.32 -4.52
N ILE A 117 -19.35 -15.06 -5.64
CA ILE A 117 -20.45 -14.94 -6.60
C ILE A 117 -21.84 -15.13 -5.95
N LYS A 118 -21.97 -16.10 -5.04
CA LYS A 118 -23.25 -16.34 -4.33
C LYS A 118 -23.66 -15.14 -3.49
N GLN A 119 -22.70 -14.50 -2.83
CA GLN A 119 -22.90 -13.31 -2.00
C GLN A 119 -23.27 -12.10 -2.88
N MET A 120 -22.63 -11.94 -4.04
CA MET A 120 -22.98 -10.90 -5.02
C MET A 120 -24.41 -11.08 -5.52
N ILE A 121 -24.79 -12.30 -5.96
CA ILE A 121 -26.17 -12.60 -6.36
C ILE A 121 -27.15 -12.31 -5.21
N SER A 122 -26.81 -12.69 -3.97
CA SER A 122 -27.65 -12.41 -2.80
C SER A 122 -27.84 -10.91 -2.56
N LEU A 123 -26.77 -10.11 -2.69
CA LEU A 123 -26.84 -8.66 -2.55
C LEU A 123 -27.71 -8.03 -3.65
N ILE A 124 -27.56 -8.46 -4.90
CA ILE A 124 -28.38 -7.97 -6.02
C ILE A 124 -29.86 -8.33 -5.81
N ARG A 125 -30.19 -9.55 -5.34
CA ARG A 125 -31.58 -9.91 -4.99
C ARG A 125 -32.15 -9.02 -3.88
N ARG A 126 -31.32 -8.60 -2.93
CA ARG A 126 -31.75 -7.66 -1.87
C ARG A 126 -32.03 -6.28 -2.45
N LEU A 127 -31.21 -5.80 -3.37
CA LEU A 127 -31.41 -4.53 -4.08
C LEU A 127 -32.68 -4.57 -4.95
N ASP A 128 -32.93 -5.68 -5.64
CA ASP A 128 -34.14 -5.89 -6.43
C ASP A 128 -35.42 -5.82 -5.57
N LYS A 129 -35.40 -6.48 -4.40
CA LYS A 129 -36.49 -6.36 -3.41
C LYS A 129 -36.70 -4.94 -2.88
N LYS A 130 -35.67 -4.08 -2.93
CA LYS A 130 -35.76 -2.67 -2.54
C LYS A 130 -36.25 -1.78 -3.69
N GLY A 131 -36.43 -2.32 -4.89
CA GLY A 131 -36.92 -1.58 -6.06
C GLY A 131 -35.89 -0.58 -6.60
N VAL A 132 -34.59 -0.83 -6.38
CA VAL A 132 -33.49 0.03 -6.84
C VAL A 132 -32.72 -0.56 -8.02
N THR A 133 -33.25 -1.62 -8.63
CA THR A 133 -32.65 -2.25 -9.81
C THR A 133 -33.62 -2.30 -10.98
N TYR A 134 -33.10 -2.44 -12.18
CA TYR A 134 -33.88 -2.73 -13.37
C TYR A 134 -33.08 -3.60 -14.34
N ARG A 135 -33.78 -4.27 -15.26
CA ARG A 135 -33.19 -5.14 -16.27
C ARG A 135 -33.11 -4.40 -17.61
N LEU A 136 -32.00 -4.61 -18.30
CA LEU A 136 -31.81 -4.35 -19.72
C LEU A 136 -31.46 -5.67 -20.43
N ASP A 137 -31.36 -5.64 -21.76
CA ASP A 137 -31.06 -6.83 -22.56
C ASP A 137 -29.66 -7.41 -22.28
N ASP A 138 -28.76 -6.60 -21.74
CA ASP A 138 -27.35 -6.95 -21.46
C ASP A 138 -27.04 -7.11 -19.97
N GLY A 139 -27.98 -6.86 -19.05
CA GLY A 139 -27.72 -7.04 -17.63
C GLY A 139 -28.75 -6.48 -16.67
N ILE A 140 -28.41 -6.58 -15.37
CA ILE A 140 -29.13 -5.95 -14.25
C ILE A 140 -28.36 -4.71 -13.81
N TYR A 141 -29.05 -3.59 -13.76
CA TYR A 141 -28.49 -2.27 -13.47
C TYR A 141 -29.02 -1.72 -12.15
N PHE A 142 -28.21 -0.89 -11.49
CA PHE A 142 -28.62 -0.07 -10.36
C PHE A 142 -29.21 1.24 -10.87
N ASP A 143 -30.40 1.60 -10.39
CA ASP A 143 -31.08 2.86 -10.70
C ASP A 143 -30.62 3.95 -9.73
N ILE A 144 -29.65 4.77 -10.15
CA ILE A 144 -29.06 5.80 -9.28
C ILE A 144 -30.09 6.85 -8.86
N SER A 145 -31.17 7.05 -9.63
CA SER A 145 -32.23 8.00 -9.28
C SER A 145 -32.98 7.63 -8.00
N LYS A 146 -32.91 6.35 -7.59
CA LYS A 146 -33.51 5.85 -6.34
C LYS A 146 -32.64 6.10 -5.12
N PHE A 147 -31.37 6.44 -5.30
CA PHE A 147 -30.44 6.78 -4.22
C PHE A 147 -30.16 8.29 -4.21
N LYS A 148 -30.96 9.05 -3.45
CA LYS A 148 -30.91 10.52 -3.44
C LYS A 148 -29.56 11.11 -3.03
N GLU A 149 -28.76 10.35 -2.29
CA GLU A 149 -27.45 10.75 -1.80
C GLU A 149 -26.30 10.41 -2.76
N TYR A 150 -26.59 9.91 -3.97
CA TYR A 150 -25.55 9.55 -4.94
C TYR A 150 -24.67 10.76 -5.29
N GLY A 151 -23.35 10.61 -5.15
CA GLY A 151 -22.38 11.69 -5.30
C GLY A 151 -21.89 12.29 -3.98
N LYS A 152 -22.39 11.83 -2.83
CA LYS A 152 -22.00 12.38 -1.51
C LYS A 152 -20.53 12.17 -1.17
N LEU A 153 -19.89 11.11 -1.64
CA LEU A 153 -18.47 10.86 -1.34
C LEU A 153 -17.56 11.74 -2.20
N SER A 154 -17.81 11.75 -3.51
CA SER A 154 -17.03 12.49 -4.49
C SER A 154 -17.32 14.00 -4.45
N GLY A 155 -18.52 14.38 -4.02
CA GLY A 155 -19.05 15.73 -4.14
C GLY A 155 -19.32 16.16 -5.57
N GLN A 156 -19.37 15.23 -6.52
CA GLN A 156 -19.72 15.53 -7.91
C GLN A 156 -21.23 15.75 -8.05
N ASN A 157 -21.61 16.77 -8.79
CA ASN A 157 -23.00 16.98 -9.17
C ASN A 157 -23.32 16.12 -10.40
N LEU A 158 -24.39 15.32 -10.33
CA LEU A 158 -24.81 14.42 -11.42
C LEU A 158 -25.04 15.16 -12.74
N LYS A 159 -25.43 16.44 -12.69
CA LYS A 159 -25.61 17.29 -13.88
C LYS A 159 -24.29 17.61 -14.57
N ASP A 160 -23.23 17.89 -13.81
CA ASP A 160 -21.91 18.27 -14.36
C ASP A 160 -21.20 17.05 -14.98
N LEU A 161 -21.42 15.87 -14.39
CA LEU A 161 -20.94 14.59 -14.91
C LEU A 161 -21.52 14.24 -16.30
N LEU A 162 -22.77 14.62 -16.59
CA LEU A 162 -23.40 14.40 -17.90
C LEU A 162 -22.76 15.28 -19.00
N ILE A 163 -22.32 16.49 -18.66
CA ILE A 163 -21.72 17.44 -19.60
C ILE A 163 -20.28 17.02 -19.96
N GLY A 164 -19.57 16.36 -19.04
CA GLY A 164 -18.17 15.93 -19.23
C GLY A 164 -17.99 14.51 -19.79
N ALA A 165 -19.06 13.72 -19.93
CA ALA A 165 -18.97 12.34 -20.38
C ALA A 165 -18.56 12.26 -21.87
N ARG A 166 -17.33 11.81 -22.13
CA ARG A 166 -16.81 11.51 -23.49
C ARG A 166 -17.21 10.12 -24.02
N VAL A 167 -18.13 9.44 -23.33
CA VAL A 167 -18.55 8.06 -23.64
C VAL A 167 -19.88 8.10 -24.36
N GLU A 168 -20.05 7.25 -25.38
CA GLU A 168 -21.36 7.03 -26.03
C GLU A 168 -22.42 6.75 -24.96
N ILE A 169 -23.48 7.56 -24.97
CA ILE A 169 -24.61 7.39 -24.07
C ILE A 169 -25.33 6.13 -24.50
N ASN A 170 -25.37 5.12 -23.63
CA ASN A 170 -26.28 4.00 -23.84
C ASN A 170 -27.71 4.50 -23.60
N GLU A 171 -28.43 4.79 -24.68
CA GLU A 171 -29.78 5.34 -24.67
C GLU A 171 -30.80 4.45 -23.95
N ASN A 172 -30.51 3.16 -23.79
CA ASN A 172 -31.40 2.21 -23.10
C ASN A 172 -31.35 2.36 -21.57
N LYS A 173 -30.35 3.04 -21.00
CA LYS A 173 -30.30 3.26 -19.56
C LYS A 173 -31.30 4.34 -19.15
N LYS A 174 -31.97 4.16 -18.01
CA LYS A 174 -32.85 5.19 -17.46
C LYS A 174 -32.06 6.45 -17.09
N ASN A 175 -30.84 6.28 -16.59
CA ASN A 175 -29.87 7.33 -16.40
C ASN A 175 -28.52 6.91 -17.01
N PRO A 176 -27.82 7.77 -17.78
CA PRO A 176 -26.52 7.44 -18.35
C PRO A 176 -25.47 6.96 -17.34
N GLN A 177 -25.58 7.38 -16.08
CA GLN A 177 -24.69 7.02 -14.97
C GLN A 177 -25.11 5.76 -14.22
N ASP A 178 -26.25 5.15 -14.56
CA ASP A 178 -26.63 3.85 -14.03
C ASP A 178 -25.54 2.82 -14.35
N PHE A 179 -25.16 2.03 -13.35
CA PHE A 179 -24.08 1.07 -13.45
C PHE A 179 -24.59 -0.35 -13.32
N VAL A 180 -23.91 -1.26 -14.01
CA VAL A 180 -24.28 -2.67 -14.04
C VAL A 180 -23.89 -3.36 -12.74
N LEU A 181 -24.82 -4.15 -12.22
CA LEU A 181 -24.64 -5.04 -11.08
C LEU A 181 -24.30 -6.46 -11.54
N TRP A 182 -24.96 -6.92 -12.61
CA TRP A 182 -24.77 -8.22 -13.22
C TRP A 182 -24.82 -8.11 -14.74
N LYS A 183 -23.73 -8.44 -15.44
CA LYS A 183 -23.66 -8.45 -16.90
C LYS A 183 -24.08 -9.82 -17.41
N PHE A 184 -24.99 -9.89 -18.38
CA PHE A 184 -25.32 -11.16 -19.03
C PHE A 184 -24.18 -11.62 -19.93
N ASN A 185 -23.99 -12.94 -19.96
CA ASN A 185 -22.81 -13.52 -20.57
C ASN A 185 -22.83 -13.35 -22.09
N LYS A 186 -21.68 -13.01 -22.67
CA LYS A 186 -21.45 -13.09 -24.12
C LYS A 186 -20.85 -14.46 -24.47
N PRO A 187 -20.97 -14.92 -25.73
CA PRO A 187 -20.30 -16.15 -26.14
C PRO A 187 -18.81 -16.12 -25.80
N LYS A 188 -18.30 -17.19 -25.17
CA LYS A 188 -16.90 -17.38 -24.76
C LYS A 188 -16.42 -16.57 -23.55
N GLU A 189 -17.25 -15.71 -22.96
CA GLU A 189 -16.94 -15.09 -21.67
C GLU A 189 -17.25 -16.07 -20.51
N PRO A 190 -16.50 -16.01 -19.39
CA PRO A 190 -16.84 -16.78 -18.20
C PRO A 190 -18.14 -16.26 -17.57
N GLY A 191 -18.99 -17.18 -17.11
CA GLY A 191 -20.27 -16.85 -16.52
C GLY A 191 -20.73 -17.86 -15.48
N TRP A 192 -21.60 -17.40 -14.58
CA TRP A 192 -22.21 -18.13 -13.50
C TRP A 192 -23.73 -18.05 -13.61
N ASP A 193 -24.40 -19.11 -13.16
CA ASP A 193 -25.86 -19.13 -13.13
C ASP A 193 -26.40 -18.20 -12.05
N SER A 194 -27.44 -17.45 -12.41
CA SER A 194 -28.11 -16.51 -11.53
C SER A 194 -29.63 -16.53 -11.80
N PRO A 195 -30.45 -15.96 -10.90
CA PRO A 195 -31.89 -15.80 -11.13
C PRO A 195 -32.25 -15.00 -12.39
N TRP A 196 -31.30 -14.26 -12.96
CA TRP A 196 -31.52 -13.41 -14.14
C TRP A 196 -30.98 -14.04 -15.43
N GLY A 197 -30.37 -15.22 -15.35
CA GLY A 197 -29.65 -15.88 -16.45
C GLY A 197 -28.15 -15.97 -16.19
N ASN A 198 -27.45 -16.66 -17.09
CA ASN A 198 -25.99 -16.81 -17.01
C ASN A 198 -25.29 -15.46 -17.23
N GLY A 199 -24.32 -15.13 -16.39
CA GLY A 199 -23.63 -13.85 -16.44
C GLY A 199 -22.52 -13.72 -15.42
N ARG A 200 -22.05 -12.50 -15.17
CA ARG A 200 -20.94 -12.21 -14.28
C ARG A 200 -21.16 -10.89 -13.53
N PRO A 201 -20.51 -10.67 -12.38
CA PRO A 201 -20.67 -9.43 -11.63
C PRO A 201 -20.18 -8.22 -12.44
N GLY A 202 -20.82 -7.08 -12.20
CA GLY A 202 -20.25 -5.78 -12.55
C GLY A 202 -19.18 -5.39 -11.51
N TRP A 203 -18.18 -4.62 -11.93
CA TRP A 203 -16.99 -4.31 -11.12
C TRP A 203 -17.30 -3.85 -9.68
N HIS A 204 -18.34 -3.02 -9.50
CA HIS A 204 -18.63 -2.41 -8.19
C HIS A 204 -19.29 -3.35 -7.17
N ILE A 205 -20.06 -4.35 -7.61
CA ILE A 205 -20.84 -5.21 -6.68
C ILE A 205 -19.94 -6.12 -5.84
N GLU A 206 -18.74 -6.39 -6.34
CA GLU A 206 -17.78 -7.31 -5.73
C GLU A 206 -17.41 -6.87 -4.32
N CYS A 207 -16.89 -5.64 -4.18
CA CYS A 207 -16.43 -5.09 -2.92
C CYS A 207 -17.56 -5.01 -1.90
N SER A 208 -18.73 -4.46 -2.26
CA SER A 208 -19.91 -4.40 -1.38
C SER A 208 -20.29 -5.78 -0.83
N ALA A 209 -20.35 -6.80 -1.69
CA ALA A 209 -20.72 -8.16 -1.29
C ALA A 209 -19.65 -8.84 -0.42
N MET A 210 -18.37 -8.68 -0.76
CA MET A 210 -17.25 -9.22 0.02
C MET A 210 -17.17 -8.56 1.41
N ILE A 211 -17.35 -7.24 1.50
CA ILE A 211 -17.37 -6.51 2.77
C ILE A 211 -18.52 -6.99 3.65
N PHE A 212 -19.73 -7.13 3.09
CA PHE A 212 -20.88 -7.64 3.83
C PHE A 212 -20.63 -9.05 4.38
N SER A 213 -19.93 -9.90 3.62
CA SER A 213 -19.61 -11.28 4.00
C SER A 213 -18.54 -11.35 5.10
N GLU A 214 -17.46 -10.58 4.98
CA GLU A 214 -16.29 -10.71 5.85
C GLU A 214 -16.32 -9.79 7.07
N LEU A 215 -16.90 -8.60 6.93
CA LEU A 215 -16.86 -7.53 7.93
C LEU A 215 -18.24 -7.10 8.43
N GLY A 216 -19.29 -7.34 7.64
CA GLY A 216 -20.67 -6.98 7.94
C GLY A 216 -21.15 -5.72 7.21
N GLU A 217 -22.37 -5.28 7.52
CA GLU A 217 -23.05 -4.19 6.78
C GLU A 217 -22.51 -2.78 7.05
N SER A 218 -21.71 -2.61 8.11
CA SER A 218 -21.07 -1.35 8.48
C SER A 218 -19.64 -1.60 8.96
N ILE A 219 -18.68 -0.83 8.44
CA ILE A 219 -17.25 -0.94 8.77
C ILE A 219 -16.65 0.39 9.20
N ASP A 220 -15.50 0.32 9.87
CA ASP A 220 -14.82 1.50 10.38
C ASP A 220 -14.15 2.29 9.26
N ILE A 221 -13.28 1.61 8.50
CA ILE A 221 -12.41 2.25 7.51
C ILE A 221 -12.57 1.54 6.18
N HIS A 222 -12.78 2.30 5.11
CA HIS A 222 -12.66 1.83 3.74
C HIS A 222 -11.64 2.69 2.98
N GLY A 223 -10.68 2.03 2.33
CA GLY A 223 -9.55 2.67 1.68
C GLY A 223 -9.37 2.31 0.20
N GLY A 224 -8.68 3.18 -0.52
CA GLY A 224 -8.25 2.91 -1.90
C GLY A 224 -7.48 4.08 -2.52
N GLY A 225 -7.14 3.95 -3.81
CA GLY A 225 -6.60 5.07 -4.58
C GLY A 225 -7.62 6.19 -4.78
N GLN A 226 -7.15 7.43 -4.98
CA GLN A 226 -8.02 8.58 -5.23
C GLN A 226 -8.94 8.41 -6.46
N ASP A 227 -8.53 7.63 -7.46
CA ASP A 227 -9.39 7.24 -8.60
C ASP A 227 -10.58 6.38 -8.20
N LEU A 228 -10.53 5.68 -7.07
CA LEU A 228 -11.64 4.86 -6.61
C LEU A 228 -12.75 5.67 -5.94
N ILE A 229 -12.51 6.94 -5.56
CA ILE A 229 -13.56 7.83 -5.03
C ILE A 229 -14.78 7.83 -5.95
N PHE A 230 -14.55 7.96 -7.26
CA PHE A 230 -15.60 7.93 -8.27
C PHE A 230 -15.13 7.23 -9.55
N PRO A 231 -15.93 6.31 -10.12
CA PRO A 231 -17.25 5.92 -9.65
C PRO A 231 -17.24 4.84 -8.55
N HIS A 232 -16.12 4.14 -8.34
CA HIS A 232 -16.12 2.86 -7.64
C HIS A 232 -16.73 2.87 -6.23
N HIS A 233 -16.15 3.64 -5.31
CA HIS A 233 -16.61 3.73 -3.93
C HIS A 233 -17.96 4.45 -3.80
N GLU A 234 -18.28 5.39 -4.69
CA GLU A 234 -19.62 6.00 -4.76
C GLU A 234 -20.70 4.94 -5.09
N CYS A 235 -20.42 4.04 -6.03
CA CYS A 235 -21.27 2.91 -6.35
C CYS A 235 -21.40 1.93 -5.17
N GLU A 236 -20.30 1.65 -4.45
CA GLU A 236 -20.33 0.78 -3.28
C GLU A 236 -21.20 1.33 -2.15
N ILE A 237 -21.14 2.65 -1.89
CA ILE A 237 -22.05 3.33 -0.97
C ILE A 237 -23.50 3.12 -1.41
N ALA A 238 -23.80 3.42 -2.69
CA ALA A 238 -25.16 3.33 -3.20
C ALA A 238 -25.73 1.91 -3.07
N GLN A 239 -24.96 0.89 -3.42
CA GLN A 239 -25.32 -0.52 -3.27
C GLN A 239 -25.50 -0.90 -1.80
N SER A 240 -24.51 -0.64 -0.97
CA SER A 240 -24.47 -1.12 0.40
C SER A 240 -25.53 -0.44 1.26
N GLU A 241 -25.69 0.88 1.15
CA GLU A 241 -26.67 1.62 1.94
C GLU A 241 -28.10 1.42 1.45
N SER A 242 -28.33 1.24 0.14
CA SER A 242 -29.66 0.87 -0.37
C SER A 242 -30.09 -0.52 0.08
N ALA A 243 -29.13 -1.47 0.16
CA ALA A 243 -29.39 -2.80 0.66
C ALA A 243 -29.66 -2.80 2.17
N SER A 244 -28.79 -2.15 2.97
CA SER A 244 -28.81 -2.23 4.43
C SER A 244 -29.75 -1.23 5.11
N GLY A 245 -29.96 -0.05 4.51
CA GLY A 245 -30.61 1.09 5.15
C GLY A 245 -29.76 1.72 6.27
N ARG A 246 -28.45 1.43 6.33
CA ARG A 246 -27.50 1.89 7.34
C ARG A 246 -26.30 2.54 6.68
N GLN A 247 -25.57 3.37 7.43
CA GLN A 247 -24.29 3.90 6.98
C GLN A 247 -23.32 2.75 6.69
N PHE A 248 -22.72 2.75 5.49
CA PHE A 248 -21.83 1.67 5.07
C PHE A 248 -20.43 1.77 5.70
N VAL A 249 -19.82 2.95 5.63
CA VAL A 249 -18.43 3.17 6.11
C VAL A 249 -18.38 4.45 6.93
N ARG A 250 -17.66 4.40 8.06
CA ARG A 250 -17.48 5.57 8.94
C ARG A 250 -16.40 6.52 8.44
N TYR A 251 -15.22 6.02 8.07
CA TYR A 251 -14.09 6.80 7.56
C TYR A 251 -13.64 6.30 6.19
N TRP A 252 -13.77 7.16 5.17
CA TRP A 252 -13.24 6.91 3.84
C TRP A 252 -11.83 7.51 3.71
N MET A 253 -10.85 6.70 3.34
CA MET A 253 -9.45 7.11 3.21
C MET A 253 -8.95 6.89 1.78
N HIS A 254 -8.35 7.90 1.17
CA HIS A 254 -7.85 7.78 -0.21
C HIS A 254 -6.42 8.27 -0.37
N ASN A 255 -5.53 7.44 -0.91
CA ASN A 255 -4.17 7.86 -1.23
C ASN A 255 -4.10 8.62 -2.56
N GLY A 256 -3.21 9.59 -2.65
CA GLY A 256 -3.01 10.40 -3.85
C GLY A 256 -2.42 9.59 -5.00
N PHE A 257 -2.54 10.14 -6.22
CA PHE A 257 -2.00 9.55 -7.45
C PHE A 257 -0.48 9.39 -7.43
N VAL A 258 0.01 8.42 -8.20
CA VAL A 258 1.40 8.36 -8.63
C VAL A 258 1.48 8.83 -10.07
N ASN A 259 2.21 9.93 -10.27
CA ASN A 259 2.55 10.49 -11.58
C ASN A 259 3.98 10.10 -11.94
N ILE A 260 4.34 10.23 -13.21
CA ILE A 260 5.70 10.06 -13.71
C ILE A 260 6.06 11.32 -14.49
N ASN A 261 7.10 12.03 -14.04
CA ASN A 261 7.55 13.28 -14.64
C ASN A 261 6.40 14.30 -14.86
N LYS A 262 5.54 14.47 -13.85
CA LYS A 262 4.34 15.33 -13.82
C LYS A 262 3.18 14.86 -14.69
N GLU A 263 3.29 13.74 -15.39
CA GLU A 263 2.20 13.16 -16.17
C GLU A 263 1.54 12.00 -15.43
N LYS A 264 0.24 11.79 -15.67
CA LYS A 264 -0.46 10.62 -15.14
C LYS A 264 0.14 9.37 -15.78
N MET A 265 0.42 8.36 -14.96
CA MET A 265 0.89 7.07 -15.45
C MET A 265 -0.19 6.38 -16.30
N SER A 266 0.14 5.98 -17.52
CA SER A 266 -0.72 5.10 -18.32
C SER A 266 0.09 4.24 -19.28
N LYS A 267 -0.44 3.05 -19.60
CA LYS A 267 0.15 2.19 -20.63
C LYS A 267 0.12 2.87 -22.02
N SER A 268 -0.92 3.65 -22.30
CA SER A 268 -1.07 4.35 -23.58
C SER A 268 -0.04 5.47 -23.80
N LEU A 269 0.42 6.12 -22.73
CA LEU A 269 1.48 7.14 -22.77
C LEU A 269 2.88 6.53 -22.75
N LYS A 270 3.01 5.19 -22.70
CA LYS A 270 4.28 4.44 -22.60
C LYS A 270 5.18 4.89 -21.43
N ASN A 271 4.63 5.63 -20.47
CA ASN A 271 5.33 6.11 -19.28
C ASN A 271 5.06 5.20 -18.07
N PHE A 272 4.62 3.96 -18.28
CA PHE A 272 4.25 3.02 -17.24
C PHE A 272 5.48 2.35 -16.60
N VAL A 273 5.60 2.42 -15.27
CA VAL A 273 6.70 1.79 -14.53
C VAL A 273 6.12 0.73 -13.59
N THR A 274 6.53 -0.52 -13.79
CA THR A 274 6.14 -1.64 -12.94
C THR A 274 6.93 -1.64 -11.63
N LEU A 275 6.45 -2.36 -10.63
CA LEU A 275 7.24 -2.59 -9.41
C LEU A 275 8.53 -3.35 -9.71
N LYS A 276 8.48 -4.31 -10.64
CA LYS A 276 9.64 -5.08 -11.09
C LYS A 276 10.71 -4.21 -11.75
N ASP A 277 10.32 -3.22 -12.55
CA ASP A 277 11.27 -2.28 -13.17
C ASP A 277 12.09 -1.54 -12.10
N VAL A 278 11.47 -1.25 -10.95
CA VAL A 278 12.16 -0.67 -9.80
C VAL A 278 13.00 -1.72 -9.07
N PHE A 279 12.45 -2.89 -8.76
CA PHE A 279 13.16 -3.93 -8.00
C PHE A 279 14.39 -4.49 -8.70
N ASN A 280 14.44 -4.40 -10.03
CA ASN A 280 15.64 -4.73 -10.80
C ASN A 280 16.82 -3.77 -10.56
N LYS A 281 16.58 -2.61 -9.95
CA LYS A 281 17.58 -1.55 -9.71
C LYS A 281 17.72 -1.16 -8.24
N TYR A 282 16.65 -1.30 -7.46
CA TYR A 282 16.58 -0.83 -6.08
C TYR A 282 15.86 -1.85 -5.19
N PRO A 283 16.36 -2.13 -3.98
CA PRO A 283 15.62 -2.94 -3.00
C PRO A 283 14.24 -2.37 -2.70
N GLY A 284 13.24 -3.22 -2.44
CA GLY A 284 11.87 -2.76 -2.20
C GLY A 284 11.72 -1.76 -1.03
N ARG A 285 12.60 -1.83 -0.02
CA ARG A 285 12.65 -0.86 1.09
C ARG A 285 12.96 0.56 0.65
N VAL A 286 13.76 0.74 -0.41
CA VAL A 286 14.06 2.07 -0.96
C VAL A 286 12.76 2.68 -1.50
N LEU A 287 11.99 1.90 -2.27
CA LEU A 287 10.71 2.33 -2.79
C LEU A 287 9.69 2.58 -1.67
N ARG A 288 9.65 1.72 -0.65
CA ARG A 288 8.83 1.92 0.55
C ARG A 288 9.17 3.24 1.26
N PHE A 289 10.45 3.49 1.52
CA PHE A 289 10.92 4.73 2.14
C PHE A 289 10.53 5.95 1.31
N MET A 290 10.73 5.90 -0.01
CA MET A 290 10.34 6.96 -0.94
C MET A 290 8.84 7.29 -0.85
N TYR A 291 7.96 6.28 -0.77
CA TYR A 291 6.52 6.52 -0.62
C TYR A 291 6.18 7.27 0.67
N LEU A 292 6.91 7.01 1.76
CA LEU A 292 6.65 7.59 3.08
C LEU A 292 7.24 9.00 3.26
N GLN A 293 8.13 9.43 2.35
CA GLN A 293 8.63 10.82 2.31
C GLN A 293 7.57 11.85 1.89
N LYS A 294 6.41 11.40 1.40
CA LYS A 294 5.29 12.26 1.01
C LYS A 294 4.02 11.81 1.73
N HIS A 295 3.25 12.77 2.25
CA HIS A 295 1.96 12.48 2.85
C HIS A 295 1.07 11.65 1.92
N TYR A 296 0.38 10.65 2.46
CA TYR A 296 -0.29 9.61 1.67
C TYR A 296 -1.36 10.17 0.72
N ARG A 297 -2.03 11.27 1.09
CA ARG A 297 -3.08 11.94 0.29
C ARG A 297 -2.54 12.83 -0.82
N ALA A 298 -1.27 13.26 -0.74
CA ALA A 298 -0.69 14.14 -1.74
C ALA A 298 -0.32 13.35 -3.00
N PRO A 299 -0.35 13.94 -4.21
CA PRO A 299 0.23 13.29 -5.37
C PRO A 299 1.74 13.05 -5.16
N LEU A 300 2.23 11.91 -5.66
CA LEU A 300 3.64 11.56 -5.68
C LEU A 300 4.08 11.57 -7.14
N ASP A 301 5.10 12.36 -7.44
CA ASP A 301 5.67 12.45 -8.78
C ASP A 301 6.96 11.65 -8.84
N PHE A 302 6.92 10.48 -9.46
CA PHE A 302 8.07 9.58 -9.56
C PHE A 302 9.05 10.06 -10.62
N SER A 303 10.33 10.04 -10.26
CA SER A 303 11.47 10.11 -11.17
C SER A 303 12.58 9.18 -10.68
N TRP A 304 13.51 8.81 -11.55
CA TRP A 304 14.66 8.00 -11.15
C TRP A 304 15.58 8.76 -10.18
N ASP A 305 15.68 10.09 -10.31
CA ASP A 305 16.42 10.93 -9.36
C ASP A 305 15.77 10.92 -7.97
N LEU A 306 14.43 10.85 -7.90
CA LEU A 306 13.72 10.80 -6.62
C LEU A 306 14.04 9.51 -5.86
N ILE A 307 14.00 8.36 -6.54
CA ILE A 307 14.31 7.08 -5.88
C ILE A 307 15.80 6.96 -5.53
N GLU A 308 16.70 7.55 -6.32
CA GLU A 308 18.12 7.65 -5.98
C GLU A 308 18.34 8.50 -4.71
N SER A 309 17.65 9.64 -4.60
CA SER A 309 17.66 10.46 -3.39
C SER A 309 17.09 9.69 -2.18
N ALA A 310 16.02 8.93 -2.37
CA ALA A 310 15.46 8.07 -1.33
C ALA A 310 16.45 6.98 -0.89
N LYS A 311 17.17 6.34 -1.83
CA LYS A 311 18.24 5.37 -1.53
C LYS A 311 19.31 5.99 -0.63
N ASN A 312 19.81 7.18 -0.99
CA ASN A 312 20.81 7.89 -0.20
C ASN A 312 20.28 8.30 1.20
N GLY A 313 19.01 8.70 1.27
CA GLY A 313 18.34 8.96 2.54
C GLY A 313 18.27 7.74 3.44
N LEU A 314 17.90 6.58 2.88
CA LEU A 314 17.81 5.31 3.59
C LEU A 314 19.18 4.80 4.02
N ALA A 315 20.20 4.92 3.16
CA ALA A 315 21.56 4.52 3.47
C ALA A 315 22.10 5.19 4.74
N ARG A 316 21.81 6.49 4.95
CA ARG A 316 22.18 7.22 6.17
C ARG A 316 21.53 6.63 7.43
N ILE A 317 20.30 6.12 7.33
CA ILE A 317 19.63 5.44 8.45
C ILE A 317 20.34 4.12 8.74
N HIS A 318 20.66 3.35 7.71
CA HIS A 318 21.36 2.06 7.87
C HIS A 318 22.77 2.23 8.43
N GLU A 319 23.53 3.22 7.95
CA GLU A 319 24.85 3.57 8.50
C GLU A 319 24.77 3.92 9.98
N PHE A 320 23.75 4.68 10.39
CA PHE A 320 23.50 4.97 11.80
C PHE A 320 23.24 3.70 12.60
N ILE A 321 22.40 2.79 12.11
CA ILE A 321 22.13 1.51 12.79
C ILE A 321 23.42 0.70 12.97
N VAL A 322 24.22 0.56 11.92
CA VAL A 322 25.51 -0.17 11.98
C VAL A 322 26.45 0.48 13.00
N ARG A 323 26.54 1.82 13.02
CA ARG A 323 27.35 2.56 13.99
C ARG A 323 26.85 2.33 15.41
N LEU A 324 25.54 2.40 15.64
CA LEU A 324 24.92 2.19 16.95
C LEU A 324 25.13 0.75 17.44
N GLU A 325 25.04 -0.25 16.56
CA GLU A 325 25.32 -1.65 16.90
C GLU A 325 26.77 -1.87 17.34
N LYS A 326 27.73 -1.26 16.62
CA LYS A 326 29.17 -1.35 16.92
C LYS A 326 29.59 -0.49 18.11
N TYR A 327 28.80 0.52 18.49
CA TYR A 327 29.13 1.41 19.60
C TYR A 327 29.30 0.64 20.91
N GLN A 328 30.48 0.74 21.54
CA GLN A 328 30.81 0.11 22.82
C GLN A 328 30.99 1.21 23.88
N PRO A 329 30.00 1.44 24.75
CA PRO A 329 30.13 2.38 25.86
C PRO A 329 31.30 2.05 26.76
N ALA A 330 32.07 3.06 27.17
CA ALA A 330 33.05 2.89 28.24
C ALA A 330 32.35 2.75 29.60
N ALA A 331 33.00 2.11 30.57
CA ALA A 331 32.42 1.87 31.90
C ALA A 331 32.00 3.14 32.67
N HIS A 332 32.53 4.31 32.28
CA HIS A 332 32.23 5.61 32.88
C HIS A 332 31.27 6.48 32.05
N ASP A 333 30.83 6.01 30.88
CA ASP A 333 29.89 6.74 30.00
C ASP A 333 28.50 6.82 30.63
N LYS A 334 28.07 8.04 30.96
CA LYS A 334 26.76 8.31 31.60
C LYS A 334 26.03 9.53 31.03
N ASN A 335 26.42 10.05 29.87
CA ASN A 335 25.81 11.25 29.28
C ASN A 335 24.45 10.94 28.61
N ASP A 336 23.62 10.14 29.28
CA ASP A 336 22.32 9.67 28.79
C ASP A 336 21.32 10.82 28.62
N ALA A 337 21.49 11.92 29.37
CA ALA A 337 20.61 13.08 29.33
C ALA A 337 20.54 13.76 27.95
N ASP A 338 21.54 13.56 27.10
CA ASP A 338 21.58 14.09 25.73
C ASP A 338 20.65 13.31 24.77
N ILE A 339 20.15 12.13 25.17
CA ILE A 339 19.22 11.30 24.39
C ILE A 339 17.85 11.31 25.06
N ASN A 340 16.90 11.99 24.44
CA ASN A 340 15.52 12.03 24.91
C ASN A 340 14.59 11.19 24.01
N ILE A 341 14.38 9.94 24.42
CA ILE A 341 13.51 8.98 23.73
C ILE A 341 12.05 9.41 23.80
N ASP A 342 11.60 9.94 24.94
CA ASP A 342 10.20 10.33 25.15
C ASP A 342 9.81 11.48 24.22
N ILE A 343 10.68 12.47 24.05
CA ILE A 343 10.47 13.57 23.08
C ILE A 343 10.41 13.03 21.65
N PHE A 344 11.25 12.06 21.29
CA PHE A 344 11.20 11.44 19.97
C PHE A 344 9.85 10.72 19.75
N LEU A 345 9.44 9.88 20.70
CA LEU A 345 8.16 9.16 20.64
C LEU A 345 6.98 10.12 20.60
N GLU A 346 6.97 11.17 21.43
CA GLU A 346 5.91 12.18 21.41
C GLU A 346 5.80 12.86 20.05
N LYS A 347 6.93 13.28 19.46
CA LYS A 347 6.94 13.92 18.13
C LYS A 347 6.48 12.96 17.04
N PHE A 348 6.98 11.72 17.06
CA PHE A 348 6.61 10.69 16.10
C PHE A 348 5.12 10.38 16.18
N GLU A 349 4.62 10.12 17.39
CA GLU A 349 3.21 9.82 17.61
C GLU A 349 2.31 10.99 17.29
N LYS A 350 2.69 12.22 17.63
CA LYS A 350 1.92 13.43 17.29
C LYS A 350 1.79 13.61 15.77
N ALA A 351 2.85 13.34 15.01
CA ALA A 351 2.81 13.38 13.55
C ALA A 351 1.89 12.30 12.98
N MET A 352 2.03 11.05 13.45
CA MET A 352 1.21 9.94 12.99
C MET A 352 -0.26 10.07 13.43
N ASP A 353 -0.52 10.61 14.62
CA ASP A 353 -1.85 10.90 15.15
C ASP A 353 -2.57 12.03 14.40
N ASP A 354 -1.84 12.83 13.60
CA ASP A 354 -2.41 13.87 12.72
C ASP A 354 -2.53 13.38 11.27
N ASP A 355 -3.45 12.44 11.03
CA ASP A 355 -3.73 11.89 9.70
C ASP A 355 -2.54 11.15 9.07
N PHE A 356 -1.75 10.43 9.88
CA PHE A 356 -0.61 9.64 9.42
C PHE A 356 0.45 10.49 8.68
N GLU A 357 0.90 11.59 9.31
CA GLU A 357 1.82 12.54 8.68
C GLU A 357 3.26 11.99 8.62
N THR A 358 3.50 11.04 7.72
CA THR A 358 4.78 10.32 7.63
C THR A 358 5.99 11.21 7.37
N PRO A 359 5.97 12.27 6.52
CA PRO A 359 7.08 13.23 6.42
C PRO A 359 7.50 13.84 7.77
N MET A 360 6.54 14.28 8.59
CA MET A 360 6.86 14.81 9.93
C MET A 360 7.36 13.73 10.88
N ALA A 361 6.82 12.51 10.80
CA ALA A 361 7.31 11.38 11.56
C ALA A 361 8.77 11.00 11.18
N LEU A 362 9.10 11.06 9.89
CA LEU A 362 10.46 10.87 9.38
C LEU A 362 11.40 11.99 9.82
N ALA A 363 10.94 13.24 9.85
CA ALA A 363 11.72 14.36 10.37
C ALA A 363 12.09 14.13 11.84
N ALA A 364 11.13 13.68 12.67
CA ALA A 364 11.40 13.32 14.07
C ALA A 364 12.42 12.17 14.19
N LEU A 365 12.37 11.17 13.30
CA LEU A 365 13.35 10.08 13.25
C LEU A 365 14.76 10.58 12.90
N PHE A 366 14.90 11.43 11.88
CA PHE A 366 16.21 11.99 11.51
C PHE A 366 16.79 12.89 12.61
N ASP A 367 15.96 13.72 13.26
CA ASP A 367 16.38 14.52 14.42
C ASP A 367 16.89 13.63 15.55
N PHE A 368 16.18 12.54 15.85
CA PHE A 368 16.57 11.58 16.87
C PHE A 368 17.90 10.88 16.53
N ILE A 369 18.05 10.41 15.28
CA ILE A 369 19.30 9.84 14.75
C ILE A 369 20.47 10.82 14.94
N ASN A 370 20.28 12.09 14.60
CA ASN A 370 21.33 13.12 14.75
C ASN A 370 21.74 13.33 16.21
N ASN A 371 20.77 13.33 17.13
CA ASN A 371 21.05 13.49 18.57
C ASN A 371 21.81 12.28 19.13
N VAL A 372 21.40 11.05 18.76
CA VAL A 372 22.11 9.84 19.18
C VAL A 372 23.52 9.78 18.59
N ASN A 373 23.71 10.19 17.33
CA ASN A 373 25.04 10.29 16.72
C ASN A 373 25.99 11.21 17.50
N LYS A 374 25.51 12.39 17.92
CA LYS A 374 26.29 13.33 18.76
C LYS A 374 26.57 12.74 20.15
N ALA A 375 25.59 12.05 20.74
CA ALA A 375 25.76 11.42 22.03
C ALA A 375 26.80 10.27 21.98
N MET A 376 26.86 9.51 20.89
CA MET A 376 27.89 8.47 20.70
C MET A 376 29.32 9.04 20.72
N GLU A 377 29.53 10.29 20.31
CA GLU A 377 30.84 10.95 20.37
C GLU A 377 31.23 11.35 21.79
N LYS A 378 30.26 11.65 22.65
CA LYS A 378 30.46 12.02 24.05
C LYS A 378 30.47 10.82 25.00
N GLY A 379 29.92 9.70 24.58
CA GLY A 379 29.76 8.49 25.38
C GLY A 379 28.44 8.47 26.18
N PHE A 380 27.59 7.48 25.95
CA PHE A 380 26.38 7.19 26.73
C PHE A 380 26.29 5.70 27.11
N SER A 381 25.47 5.38 28.10
CA SER A 381 25.45 4.07 28.75
C SER A 381 24.97 2.92 27.86
N VAL A 382 25.34 1.69 28.22
CA VAL A 382 24.82 0.46 27.58
C VAL A 382 23.30 0.35 27.73
N ASP A 383 22.74 0.76 28.86
CA ASP A 383 21.30 0.76 29.09
C ASP A 383 20.59 1.70 28.11
N MET A 384 21.11 2.92 27.92
CA MET A 384 20.57 3.86 26.95
C MET A 384 20.70 3.33 25.51
N LYS A 385 21.82 2.69 25.15
CA LYS A 385 21.96 2.01 23.84
C LYS A 385 20.84 1.00 23.60
N ASN A 386 20.57 0.15 24.59
CA ASN A 386 19.54 -0.87 24.50
C ASN A 386 18.14 -0.25 24.36
N LYS A 387 17.86 0.84 25.08
CA LYS A 387 16.59 1.57 24.98
C LYS A 387 16.41 2.23 23.61
N VAL A 388 17.42 2.89 23.07
CA VAL A 388 17.40 3.47 21.72
C VAL A 388 17.13 2.37 20.68
N MET A 389 17.85 1.26 20.77
CA MET A 389 17.69 0.12 19.86
C MET A 389 16.28 -0.47 19.94
N PHE A 390 15.75 -0.66 21.15
CA PHE A 390 14.40 -1.16 21.38
C PHE A 390 13.33 -0.23 20.77
N VAL A 391 13.45 1.07 21.01
CA VAL A 391 12.50 2.05 20.45
C VAL A 391 12.56 2.09 18.94
N LEU A 392 13.75 2.09 18.33
CA LEU A 392 13.88 2.06 16.89
C LEU A 392 13.24 0.80 16.28
N LYS A 393 13.39 -0.37 16.92
CA LYS A 393 12.72 -1.61 16.47
C LYS A 393 11.20 -1.48 16.51
N ARG A 394 10.65 -0.92 17.58
CA ARG A 394 9.20 -0.66 17.68
C ARG A 394 8.68 0.29 16.61
N ILE A 395 9.47 1.30 16.24
CA ILE A 395 9.12 2.20 15.13
C ILE A 395 9.26 1.48 13.78
N ASP A 396 10.24 0.60 13.64
CA ASP A 396 10.43 -0.17 12.41
C ASP A 396 9.36 -1.25 12.20
N ASP A 397 8.71 -1.74 13.24
CA ASP A 397 7.52 -2.59 13.11
C ASP A 397 6.40 -1.89 12.31
N ILE A 398 6.41 -0.55 12.28
CA ILE A 398 5.47 0.29 11.53
C ILE A 398 6.06 0.65 10.15
N LEU A 399 7.30 1.15 10.15
CA LEU A 399 7.92 1.76 8.97
C LEU A 399 8.63 0.76 8.05
N CYS A 400 9.13 -0.35 8.57
CA CYS A 400 9.78 -1.49 7.89
C CYS A 400 10.89 -1.11 6.90
N PHE A 401 11.75 -0.17 7.27
CA PHE A 401 12.94 0.18 6.50
C PHE A 401 14.16 0.54 7.36
N ILE A 402 14.01 0.83 8.66
CA ILE A 402 15.07 1.34 9.54
C ILE A 402 16.18 0.30 9.69
N PHE A 403 15.82 -0.95 9.96
CA PHE A 403 16.81 -2.02 10.04
C PHE A 403 16.98 -2.66 8.66
N PRO A 404 18.21 -2.90 8.21
CA PRO A 404 18.41 -3.79 7.08
C PRO A 404 17.95 -5.21 7.47
N ASN A 405 17.00 -5.82 6.75
CA ASN A 405 16.66 -7.25 6.96
C ASN A 405 17.71 -8.18 6.38
N GLU A 406 18.74 -7.63 5.76
CA GLU A 406 19.73 -8.42 5.08
C GLU A 406 20.75 -8.90 6.09
N LYS A 407 20.59 -10.16 6.48
CA LYS A 407 21.75 -10.97 6.79
C LYS A 407 22.60 -10.97 5.51
N ILE A 408 23.63 -10.14 5.49
CA ILE A 408 24.67 -10.21 4.46
C ILE A 408 25.06 -11.68 4.38
N SER A 409 24.98 -12.27 3.19
CA SER A 409 25.22 -13.71 3.07
C SER A 409 26.62 -14.04 3.58
N ASP A 410 26.77 -15.22 4.18
CA ASP A 410 28.07 -15.68 4.68
C ASP A 410 29.13 -15.67 3.55
N GLU A 411 28.69 -15.81 2.29
CA GLU A 411 29.53 -15.65 1.09
C GLU A 411 30.11 -14.23 0.95
N ILE A 412 29.29 -13.18 1.08
CA ILE A 412 29.76 -11.79 0.98
C ILE A 412 30.66 -11.42 2.16
N ILE A 413 30.33 -11.91 3.36
CA ILE A 413 31.18 -11.74 4.56
C ILE A 413 32.53 -12.43 4.35
N ALA A 414 32.54 -13.65 3.79
CA ALA A 414 33.77 -14.37 3.48
C ALA A 414 34.64 -13.61 2.47
N LEU A 415 34.05 -13.08 1.38
CA LEU A 415 34.77 -12.26 0.41
C LEU A 415 35.35 -10.99 1.04
N ALA A 416 34.61 -10.33 1.93
CA ALA A 416 35.10 -9.14 2.60
C ALA A 416 36.26 -9.42 3.58
N ASN A 417 36.19 -10.55 4.30
CA ASN A 417 37.29 -11.02 5.14
C ASN A 417 38.52 -11.44 4.34
N GLU A 418 38.33 -12.17 3.23
CA GLU A 418 39.41 -12.54 2.30
C GLU A 418 40.11 -11.27 1.77
N ARG A 419 39.33 -10.27 1.35
CA ARG A 419 39.88 -8.98 0.93
C ARG A 419 40.68 -8.29 2.03
N LEU A 420 40.20 -8.31 3.28
CA LEU A 420 40.91 -7.72 4.41
C LEU A 420 42.27 -8.38 4.62
N ILE A 421 42.34 -9.72 4.53
CA ILE A 421 43.58 -10.50 4.61
C ILE A 421 44.53 -10.12 3.46
N GLU A 422 44.04 -10.07 2.22
CA GLU A 422 44.86 -9.70 1.07
C GLU A 422 45.40 -8.26 1.19
N ARG A 423 44.63 -7.32 1.74
CA ARG A 423 45.11 -5.96 2.04
C ARG A 423 46.18 -5.94 3.13
N GLN A 424 46.00 -6.72 4.20
CA GLN A 424 47.00 -6.84 5.28
C GLN A 424 48.32 -7.44 4.75
N ASN A 425 48.23 -8.37 3.80
CA ASN A 425 49.38 -8.96 3.10
C ASN A 425 49.95 -8.08 1.98
N LYS A 426 49.42 -6.86 1.77
CA LYS A 426 49.81 -5.91 0.71
C LYS A 426 49.60 -6.43 -0.72
N ASN A 427 48.71 -7.39 -0.92
CA ASN A 427 48.30 -7.91 -2.24
C ASN A 427 47.15 -7.07 -2.83
N PHE A 428 47.44 -5.82 -3.19
CA PHE A 428 46.41 -4.86 -3.60
C PHE A 428 45.62 -5.28 -4.85
N ASP A 429 46.27 -5.92 -5.83
CA ASP A 429 45.59 -6.40 -7.05
C ASP A 429 44.50 -7.43 -6.76
N LYS A 430 44.77 -8.37 -5.83
CA LYS A 430 43.79 -9.37 -5.38
C LYS A 430 42.68 -8.73 -4.56
N ALA A 431 43.01 -7.80 -3.66
CA ALA A 431 42.02 -7.08 -2.87
C ALA A 431 41.04 -6.27 -3.75
N ASP A 432 41.53 -5.66 -4.83
CA ASP A 432 40.68 -4.93 -5.78
C ASP A 432 39.84 -5.87 -6.66
N ALA A 433 40.37 -7.03 -7.05
CA ALA A 433 39.60 -8.05 -7.73
C ALA A 433 38.44 -8.56 -6.85
N ILE A 434 38.67 -8.78 -5.55
CA ILE A 434 37.62 -9.19 -4.60
C ILE A 434 36.62 -8.05 -4.39
N ARG A 435 37.05 -6.79 -4.29
CA ARG A 435 36.14 -5.63 -4.23
C ARG A 435 35.18 -5.59 -5.42
N LYS A 436 35.68 -5.83 -6.65
CA LYS A 436 34.83 -5.91 -7.84
C LYS A 436 33.79 -7.02 -7.75
N LYS A 437 34.16 -8.21 -7.26
CA LYS A 437 33.20 -9.31 -7.04
C LYS A 437 32.11 -8.95 -6.03
N ILE A 438 32.47 -8.24 -4.96
CA ILE A 438 31.52 -7.75 -3.96
C ILE A 438 30.54 -6.76 -4.63
N VAL A 439 31.05 -5.83 -5.46
CA VAL A 439 30.26 -4.88 -6.26
C VAL A 439 29.34 -5.56 -7.28
N GLU A 440 29.84 -6.57 -8.00
CA GLU A 440 29.06 -7.35 -8.96
C GLU A 440 27.91 -8.12 -8.29
N LYS A 441 28.12 -8.56 -7.04
CA LYS A 441 27.06 -9.17 -6.21
C LYS A 441 26.14 -8.12 -5.56
N GLY A 442 26.29 -6.85 -5.93
CA GLY A 442 25.44 -5.75 -5.49
C GLY A 442 25.82 -5.21 -4.13
N TYR A 443 27.11 -5.22 -3.73
CA TYR A 443 27.57 -4.66 -2.47
C TYR A 443 28.76 -3.72 -2.66
N GLU A 444 28.78 -2.61 -1.95
CA GLU A 444 29.94 -1.73 -1.77
C GLU A 444 30.70 -2.11 -0.50
N ILE A 445 32.03 -1.95 -0.53
CA ILE A 445 32.89 -2.17 0.64
C ILE A 445 33.77 -0.94 0.92
N GLU A 446 33.52 -0.34 2.08
CA GLU A 446 34.22 0.83 2.60
C GLU A 446 35.21 0.41 3.69
N ASP A 447 36.47 0.86 3.58
CA ASP A 447 37.50 0.55 4.56
C ASP A 447 37.44 1.55 5.73
N THR A 448 37.55 1.06 6.97
CA THR A 448 37.52 1.87 8.19
C THR A 448 38.72 1.57 9.08
N LYS A 449 38.95 2.38 10.12
CA LYS A 449 40.03 2.12 11.10
C LYS A 449 39.89 0.76 11.82
N ASP A 450 38.65 0.29 11.97
CA ASP A 450 38.32 -0.95 12.70
C ASP A 450 38.02 -2.14 11.76
N GLY A 451 38.36 -2.05 10.47
CA GLY A 451 38.13 -3.09 9.48
C GLY A 451 37.40 -2.57 8.25
N TYR A 452 36.20 -3.09 7.96
CA TYR A 452 35.41 -2.68 6.81
C TYR A 452 33.91 -2.54 7.13
N ILE A 453 33.20 -1.84 6.26
CA ILE A 453 31.73 -1.74 6.23
C ILE A 453 31.27 -2.23 4.86
N LEU A 454 30.30 -3.13 4.85
CA LEU A 454 29.61 -3.59 3.64
C LEU A 454 28.26 -2.88 3.53
N LYS A 455 27.92 -2.40 2.34
CA LYS A 455 26.63 -1.78 2.02
C LYS A 455 26.07 -2.47 0.79
N ARG A 456 24.77 -2.74 0.70
CA ARG A 456 24.17 -3.21 -0.57
C ARG A 456 24.02 -2.01 -1.51
N LEU A 457 24.41 -2.18 -2.78
CA LEU A 457 24.32 -1.17 -3.85
C LEU A 457 22.88 -0.98 -4.34
#